data_AF-A0A4Y9F5X0-F1
#
_entry.id   AF-A0A4Y9F5X0-F1
#
_cell.length_a   1.000
_cell.length_b   1.000
_cell.length_c   1.000
_cell.angle_alpha   90.00
_cell.angle_beta   90.00
_cell.angle_gamma   90.00
#
_symmetry.space_group_name_H-M   'P 1'
#
loop_
_entity.id
_entity.type
_entity.pdbx_description
1 polymer ?
#
loop_
_entity_poly.entity_id
_entity_poly.type
_entity_poly.pdbx_seq_one_letter_code
_entity_poly.pdbx_strand_id
1 'polypeptide(L)'
;MTLDELLKIHPVDPEYIEQELQEMRAETRLYQLRELRKDTGITQAQLAERLGVSQHRVSQIENGNLPNVKIETLQKYLEALGTSITISVEIPNGQSLKILTSA
;
A
#
# COMPACT_ATOMS: atom_id res chain seq x y z
N MET A 1 27.58 15.49 16.82
CA MET A 1 27.74 14.59 15.67
C MET A 1 26.76 15.02 14.61
N THR A 2 27.26 15.49 13.46
CA THR A 2 26.44 15.95 12.33
C THR A 2 26.13 14.80 11.37
N LEU A 3 25.14 14.99 10.49
CA LEU A 3 24.83 14.03 9.43
C LEU A 3 26.04 13.78 8.52
N ASP A 4 26.81 14.84 8.21
CA ASP A 4 28.03 14.76 7.41
C ASP A 4 29.15 13.96 8.11
N GLU A 5 29.23 14.03 9.45
CA GLU A 5 30.17 13.22 10.23
C GLU A 5 29.76 11.74 10.26
N LEU A 6 28.46 11.45 10.32
CA LEU A 6 27.92 10.08 10.25
C LEU A 6 28.17 9.42 8.89
N LEU A 7 27.90 10.15 7.80
CA LEU A 7 28.07 9.64 6.43
C LEU A 7 29.53 9.30 6.06
N LYS A 8 30.51 9.93 6.75
CA LYS A 8 31.93 9.62 6.57
C LYS A 8 32.35 8.32 7.28
N ILE A 9 31.66 7.97 8.37
CA ILE A 9 31.94 6.78 9.18
C ILE A 9 31.15 5.57 8.65
N HIS A 10 29.91 5.82 8.23
CA HIS A 10 29.02 4.86 7.59
C HIS A 10 28.54 5.44 6.25
N PRO A 11 29.33 5.29 5.17
CA PRO A 11 28.87 5.65 3.84
C PRO A 11 27.63 4.81 3.51
N VAL A 12 26.55 5.51 3.16
CA VAL A 12 25.26 4.88 2.87
C VAL A 12 25.18 4.69 1.36
N ASP A 13 24.97 3.44 0.95
CA ASP A 13 24.82 3.08 -0.45
C ASP A 13 23.46 3.56 -0.98
N PRO A 14 23.41 4.45 -2.00
CA PRO A 14 22.15 4.94 -2.56
C PRO A 14 21.21 3.82 -3.01
N GLU A 15 21.73 2.70 -3.50
CA GLU A 15 20.91 1.57 -3.96
C GLU A 15 20.29 0.82 -2.77
N TYR A 16 21.02 0.70 -1.66
CA TYR A 16 20.49 0.19 -0.39
C TYR A 16 19.43 1.11 0.23
N ILE A 17 19.65 2.44 0.21
CA ILE A 17 18.65 3.41 0.68
C ILE A 17 17.36 3.28 -0.12
N GLU A 18 17.47 3.17 -1.45
CA GLU A 18 16.31 3.09 -2.32
C GLU A 18 15.52 1.80 -2.05
N GLN A 19 16.20 0.66 -1.89
CA GLN A 19 15.56 -0.61 -1.51
C GLN A 19 14.85 -0.51 -0.16
N GLU A 20 15.51 -0.01 0.89
CA GLU A 20 14.92 0.15 2.22
C GLU A 20 13.74 1.13 2.22
N LEU A 21 13.83 2.21 1.43
CA LEU A 21 12.75 3.16 1.27
C LEU A 21 11.54 2.50 0.58
N GLN A 22 11.76 1.63 -0.41
CA GLN A 22 10.69 0.89 -1.08
C GLN A 22 10.02 -0.10 -0.12
N GLU A 23 10.79 -0.81 0.71
CA GLU A 23 10.26 -1.73 1.72
C GLU A 23 9.45 -0.98 2.78
N MET A 24 9.97 0.10 3.38
CA MET A 24 9.23 0.96 4.31
C MET A 24 7.93 1.51 3.69
N ARG A 25 7.97 1.92 2.42
CA ARG A 25 6.79 2.39 1.68
C ARG A 25 5.78 1.28 1.39
N ALA A 26 6.21 0.04 1.21
CA ALA A 26 5.33 -1.11 1.03
C ALA A 26 4.60 -1.46 2.33
N GLU A 27 5.32 -1.51 3.45
CA GLU A 27 4.74 -1.76 4.78
C GLU A 27 3.70 -0.70 5.16
N THR A 28 4.02 0.58 4.90
CA THR A 28 3.11 1.71 5.17
C THR A 28 1.78 1.58 4.41
N ARG A 29 1.80 1.13 3.15
CA ARG A 29 0.60 1.01 2.29
C ARG A 29 -0.35 -0.10 2.74
N LEU A 30 0.17 -1.19 3.29
CA LEU A 30 -0.64 -2.32 3.74
C LEU A 30 -1.27 -2.06 5.10
N TYR A 31 -0.53 -1.37 5.97
CA TYR A 31 -1.06 -0.80 7.21
C TYR A 31 -2.26 0.12 6.93
N GLN A 32 -2.17 0.95 5.88
CA GLN A 32 -3.27 1.86 5.49
C GLN A 32 -4.56 1.12 5.12
N LEU A 33 -4.53 -0.03 4.44
CA LEU A 33 -5.76 -0.78 4.10
C LEU A 33 -6.46 -1.32 5.34
N ARG A 34 -5.69 -1.85 6.30
CA ARG A 34 -6.24 -2.34 7.56
C ARG A 34 -6.87 -1.21 8.36
N GLU A 35 -6.22 -0.06 8.45
CA GLU A 35 -6.76 1.09 9.17
C GLU A 35 -7.99 1.67 8.47
N LEU A 36 -7.99 1.79 7.13
CA LEU A 36 -9.18 2.18 6.36
C LEU A 36 -10.38 1.29 6.65
N ARG A 37 -10.19 -0.05 6.68
CA ARG A 37 -11.27 -0.96 7.08
C ARG A 37 -11.74 -0.67 8.51
N LYS A 38 -10.83 -0.48 9.46
CA LYS A 38 -11.19 -0.17 10.86
C LYS A 38 -11.97 1.14 10.97
N ASP A 39 -11.61 2.16 10.22
CA ASP A 39 -12.28 3.46 10.21
C ASP A 39 -13.73 3.35 9.71
N THR A 40 -14.01 2.40 8.82
CA THR A 40 -15.40 2.08 8.39
C THR A 40 -16.19 1.23 9.40
N GLY A 41 -15.55 0.79 10.50
CA GLY A 41 -16.21 0.05 11.59
C GLY A 41 -16.55 -1.41 11.29
N ILE A 42 -16.07 -1.99 10.18
CA ILE A 42 -16.37 -3.38 9.80
C ILE A 42 -15.20 -4.33 10.11
N THR A 43 -15.54 -5.58 10.41
CA THR A 43 -14.57 -6.67 10.61
C THR A 43 -14.03 -7.21 9.28
N GLN A 44 -12.91 -7.94 9.33
CA GLN A 44 -12.40 -8.66 8.15
C GLN A 44 -13.40 -9.67 7.59
N ALA A 45 -14.22 -10.29 8.45
CA ALA A 45 -15.23 -11.26 8.02
C ALA A 45 -16.37 -10.58 7.25
N GLN A 46 -16.85 -9.43 7.74
CA GLN A 46 -17.86 -8.63 7.04
C GLN A 46 -17.35 -8.09 5.71
N LEU A 47 -16.08 -7.65 5.66
CA LEU A 47 -15.48 -7.25 4.39
C LEU A 47 -15.35 -8.42 3.42
N ALA A 48 -14.97 -9.61 3.92
CA ALA A 48 -14.88 -10.82 3.11
C ALA A 48 -16.24 -11.21 2.50
N GLU A 49 -17.32 -11.08 3.28
CA GLU A 49 -18.69 -11.29 2.82
C GLU A 49 -19.06 -10.33 1.70
N ARG A 50 -18.78 -9.02 1.85
CA ARG A 50 -19.01 -8.01 0.80
C ARG A 50 -18.24 -8.31 -0.49
N LEU A 51 -17.03 -8.86 -0.35
CA LEU A 51 -16.14 -9.20 -1.45
C LEU A 51 -16.43 -10.56 -2.09
N GLY A 52 -17.25 -11.41 -1.46
CA GLY A 52 -17.45 -12.79 -1.90
C GLY A 52 -16.18 -13.65 -1.82
N VAL A 53 -15.30 -13.39 -0.84
CA VAL A 53 -14.05 -14.14 -0.61
C VAL A 53 -13.97 -14.67 0.81
N SER A 54 -12.94 -15.46 1.12
CA SER A 54 -12.70 -15.92 2.49
C SER A 54 -12.11 -14.82 3.39
N GLN A 55 -12.39 -14.86 4.69
CA GLN A 55 -11.72 -13.97 5.66
C GLN A 55 -10.19 -14.15 5.64
N HIS A 56 -9.71 -15.38 5.42
CA HIS A 56 -8.28 -15.64 5.24
C HIS A 56 -7.70 -14.84 4.07
N ARG A 57 -8.43 -14.71 2.95
CA ARG A 57 -8.00 -13.91 1.80
C ARG A 57 -7.88 -12.43 2.17
N VAL A 58 -8.83 -11.88 2.91
CA VAL A 58 -8.77 -10.49 3.43
C VAL A 58 -7.56 -10.31 4.36
N SER A 59 -7.30 -11.27 5.25
CA SER A 59 -6.13 -11.26 6.12
C SER A 59 -4.80 -11.28 5.34
N GLN A 60 -4.69 -12.09 4.29
CA GLN A 60 -3.51 -12.11 3.43
C GLN A 60 -3.27 -10.78 2.72
N ILE A 61 -4.34 -10.11 2.27
CA ILE A 61 -4.28 -8.77 1.66
C ILE A 61 -3.78 -7.74 2.67
N GLU A 62 -4.37 -7.67 3.86
CA GLU A 62 -4.02 -6.66 4.88
C GLU A 62 -2.63 -6.86 5.51
N ASN A 63 -2.10 -8.09 5.52
CA ASN A 63 -0.79 -8.39 6.11
C ASN A 63 0.35 -8.39 5.08
N GLY A 64 0.12 -8.00 3.83
CA GLY A 64 1.19 -7.93 2.83
C GLY A 64 1.71 -9.26 2.32
N ASN A 65 1.08 -10.37 2.68
CA ASN A 65 1.50 -11.71 2.28
C ASN A 65 1.14 -12.06 0.82
N LEU A 66 0.95 -11.05 -0.03
CA LEU A 66 0.61 -11.19 -1.43
C LEU A 66 1.63 -10.39 -2.26
N PRO A 67 2.72 -11.02 -2.74
CA PRO A 67 3.71 -10.35 -3.58
C PRO A 67 3.12 -9.78 -4.87
N ASN A 68 1.90 -10.18 -5.24
CA ASN A 68 1.18 -9.75 -6.45
C ASN A 68 -0.32 -9.55 -6.18
N VAL A 69 -0.69 -8.59 -5.31
CA VAL A 69 -2.10 -8.17 -5.25
C VAL A 69 -2.46 -7.51 -6.59
N LYS A 70 -3.41 -8.11 -7.31
CA LYS A 70 -3.93 -7.51 -8.55
C LYS A 70 -4.60 -6.18 -8.24
N ILE A 71 -4.42 -5.18 -9.11
CA ILE A 71 -5.12 -3.88 -9.02
C ILE A 71 -6.63 -4.09 -8.86
N GLU A 72 -7.21 -5.01 -9.62
CA GLU A 72 -8.63 -5.38 -9.52
C GLU A 72 -9.05 -5.83 -8.11
N THR A 73 -8.17 -6.51 -7.38
CA THR A 73 -8.44 -6.93 -6.00
C THR A 73 -8.46 -5.72 -5.05
N LEU A 74 -7.55 -4.76 -5.25
CA LEU A 74 -7.55 -3.52 -4.46
C LEU A 74 -8.76 -2.64 -4.78
N GLN A 75 -9.17 -2.57 -6.05
CA GLN A 75 -10.38 -1.86 -6.46
C GLN A 75 -11.61 -2.41 -5.75
N LYS A 76 -11.85 -3.73 -5.89
CA LYS A 76 -12.98 -4.40 -5.22
C LYS A 76 -12.95 -4.20 -3.71
N TYR A 77 -11.76 -4.28 -3.10
CA TYR A 77 -11.57 -4.05 -1.66
C TYR A 77 -12.03 -2.64 -1.25
N LEU A 78 -11.56 -1.61 -1.96
CA LEU A 78 -11.89 -0.21 -1.66
C LEU A 78 -13.36 0.12 -1.97
N GLU A 79 -13.92 -0.43 -3.04
CA GLU A 79 -15.35 -0.33 -3.38
C GLU A 79 -16.23 -0.97 -2.30
N ALA A 80 -15.84 -2.13 -1.76
CA ALA A 80 -16.56 -2.79 -0.66
C ALA A 80 -16.50 -1.99 0.66
N LEU A 81 -15.54 -1.08 0.80
CA LEU A 81 -15.45 -0.10 1.88
C LEU A 81 -16.22 1.19 1.58
N GLY A 82 -16.78 1.36 0.38
CA GLY A 82 -17.43 2.60 -0.05
C GLY A 82 -16.44 3.73 -0.31
N THR A 83 -15.20 3.38 -0.68
CA THR A 83 -14.11 4.34 -0.95
C THR A 83 -13.71 4.30 -2.43
N SER A 84 -13.28 5.44 -2.97
CA SER A 84 -12.79 5.53 -4.35
C SER A 84 -11.29 5.27 -4.43
N ILE A 85 -10.85 4.59 -5.49
CA ILE A 85 -9.42 4.40 -5.78
C ILE A 85 -8.97 5.41 -6.84
N THR A 86 -7.83 6.07 -6.62
CA THR A 86 -7.12 6.80 -7.68
C THR A 86 -5.77 6.13 -7.91
N ILE A 87 -5.51 5.75 -9.16
CA ILE A 87 -4.22 5.22 -9.58
C ILE A 87 -3.53 6.30 -10.41
N SER A 88 -2.30 6.63 -10.02
CA SER A 88 -1.44 7.57 -10.76
C SER A 88 -0.08 6.95 -11.05
N VAL A 89 0.49 7.31 -12.18
CA VAL A 89 1.90 7.04 -12.52
C VAL A 89 2.69 8.33 -12.40
N GLU A 90 3.86 8.26 -11.77
CA GLU A 90 4.85 9.32 -11.88
C GLU A 90 5.66 9.11 -13.16
N ILE A 91 5.75 10.17 -13.97
CA ILE A 91 6.58 10.20 -15.17
C ILE A 91 7.91 10.92 -14.87
N PRO A 92 8.99 10.66 -15.65
CA PRO A 92 10.36 11.08 -15.30
C PRO A 92 10.58 12.57 -15.07
N ASN A 93 9.65 13.42 -15.53
CA ASN A 93 9.68 14.87 -15.33
C ASN A 93 9.00 15.33 -14.02
N GLY A 94 8.63 14.41 -13.14
CA GLY A 94 7.97 14.69 -11.86
C GLY A 94 6.47 14.99 -11.97
N GLN A 95 5.88 14.84 -13.16
CA GLN A 95 4.42 14.95 -13.30
C GLN A 95 3.74 13.64 -12.89
N SER A 96 2.55 13.74 -12.30
CA SER A 96 1.71 12.59 -12.01
C SER A 96 0.55 12.52 -13.00
N LEU A 97 0.44 11.41 -13.74
CA LEU A 97 -0.68 11.13 -14.63
C LEU A 97 -1.66 10.20 -13.92
N LYS A 98 -2.92 10.64 -13.74
CA LYS A 98 -3.99 9.77 -13.27
C LYS A 98 -4.40 8.82 -14.40
N ILE A 99 -4.31 7.52 -14.13
CA ILE A 99 -4.61 6.46 -15.10
C ILE A 99 -5.95 5.78 -14.83
N LEU A 100 -6.44 5.81 -13.58
CA LEU A 100 -7.73 5.24 -13.23
C LEU A 100 -8.33 5.95 -12.02
N THR A 101 -9.65 6.14 -12.05
CA THR A 101 -10.44 6.53 -10.88
C THR A 101 -11.68 5.65 -10.84
N SER A 102 -11.90 4.89 -9.76
CA SER A 102 -13.20 4.25 -9.54
C SER A 102 -14.13 5.23 -8.84
N ALA A 103 -15.42 5.20 -9.21
CA ALA A 103 -16.48 5.98 -8.60
C ALA A 103 -17.25 5.10 -7.61
#